data_AF-A0A1I7FHL2-F1
#
_entry.id   AF-A0A1I7FHL2-F1
#
_cell.length_a   1.000
_cell.length_b   1.000
_cell.length_c   1.000
_cell.angle_alpha   90.00
_cell.angle_beta   90.00
_cell.angle_gamma   90.00
#
_symmetry.space_group_name_H-M   'P 1'
#
loop_
_entity.id
_entity.type
_entity.pdbx_description
1 polymer ?
#
loop_
_entity_poly.entity_id
_entity_poly.type
_entity_poly.pdbx_seq_one_letter_code
_entity_poly.pdbx_strand_id
1 'polypeptide(L)'
;MTRSIDLPHPAAGGNGSPPLDERDVDIIARIGKAMYGRWWIGPVAEDLGHDHQVVRRWLKGQGTPSQKDIDWMRLRGRRMAAQISRECER
;
A
#
# COMPACT_ATOMS: atom_id res chain seq x y z
N MET A 1 37.95 -4.38 27.83
CA MET A 1 37.36 -3.06 28.09
C MET A 1 36.78 -2.53 26.78
N THR A 2 35.44 -2.57 26.70
CA THR A 2 34.47 -1.70 26.00
C THR A 2 35.05 -0.71 24.97
N ARG A 3 34.55 -0.63 23.74
CA ARG A 3 33.23 -0.06 23.44
C ARG A 3 32.63 -0.63 22.14
N SER A 4 31.47 -1.28 22.27
CA SER A 4 30.48 -1.36 21.20
C SER A 4 30.15 0.06 20.74
N ILE A 5 30.35 0.32 19.45
CA ILE A 5 29.81 1.51 18.82
C ILE A 5 28.35 1.18 18.55
N ASP A 6 27.51 1.57 19.50
CA ASP A 6 26.07 1.66 19.33
C ASP A 6 25.83 2.77 18.29
N LEU A 7 25.70 2.37 17.02
CA LEU A 7 25.35 3.30 15.95
C LEU A 7 23.89 3.70 16.15
N PRO A 8 23.57 5.00 16.25
CA PRO A 8 22.18 5.42 16.30
C PRO A 8 21.46 4.94 15.04
N HIS A 9 20.31 4.31 15.23
CA HIS A 9 19.38 3.99 14.15
C HIS A 9 19.16 5.26 13.29
N PRO A 10 19.43 5.22 11.98
CA PRO A 10 19.16 6.39 11.15
C PRO A 10 17.67 6.72 11.19
N ALA A 11 17.42 8.01 11.42
CA ALA A 11 16.15 8.64 11.73
C ALA A 11 14.91 8.03 11.03
N ALA A 12 13.88 7.74 11.84
CA ALA A 12 12.50 7.69 11.37
C ALA A 12 12.08 9.10 10.90
N GLY A 13 12.43 9.44 9.67
CA GLY A 13 12.35 10.79 9.12
C GLY A 13 12.02 10.82 7.63
N GLY A 14 11.07 10.01 7.18
CA GLY A 14 10.58 10.00 5.80
C GLY A 14 9.08 10.29 5.75
N ASN A 15 8.68 11.29 4.96
CA ASN A 15 7.29 11.70 4.68
C ASN A 15 6.40 10.48 4.35
N GLY A 16 5.69 9.91 5.34
CA GLY A 16 4.71 8.84 5.16
C GLY A 16 5.16 7.61 4.34
N SER A 17 6.47 7.41 4.20
CA SER A 17 7.00 6.35 3.34
C SER A 17 6.88 5.02 4.09
N PRO A 18 6.34 3.97 3.46
CA PRO A 18 6.15 2.72 4.15
C PRO A 18 7.48 2.08 4.57
N PRO A 19 7.45 1.16 5.55
CA PRO A 19 8.62 0.41 5.97
C PRO A 19 9.35 -0.22 4.77
N LEU A 20 10.67 -0.27 4.81
CA LEU A 20 11.49 -0.88 3.75
C LEU A 20 11.24 -2.38 3.58
N ASP A 21 10.60 -3.01 4.56
CA ASP A 21 10.22 -4.43 4.62
C ASP A 21 8.71 -4.69 4.38
N GLU A 22 7.93 -3.66 4.01
CA GLU A 22 6.52 -3.85 3.69
C GLU A 22 6.35 -4.71 2.43
N ARG A 23 5.48 -5.73 2.48
CA ARG A 23 5.16 -6.52 1.29
C ARG A 23 4.33 -5.69 0.32
N ASP A 24 4.54 -5.88 -0.97
CA ASP A 24 3.78 -5.17 -2.01
C ASP A 24 2.25 -5.30 -1.85
N VAL A 25 1.79 -6.48 -1.42
CA VAL A 25 0.36 -6.71 -1.19
C VAL A 25 -0.18 -5.89 0.00
N ASP A 26 0.66 -5.53 0.98
CA ASP A 26 0.25 -4.71 2.12
C ASP A 26 0.04 -3.26 1.70
N ILE A 27 0.81 -2.75 0.72
CA ILE A 27 0.56 -1.46 0.07
C ILE A 27 -0.82 -1.46 -0.58
N ILE A 28 -1.12 -2.50 -1.38
CA ILE A 28 -2.40 -2.65 -2.06
C ILE A 28 -3.53 -2.73 -1.04
N ALA A 29 -3.37 -3.51 0.03
CA ALA A 29 -4.37 -3.68 1.07
C ALA A 29 -4.63 -2.38 1.83
N ARG A 30 -3.59 -1.61 2.17
CA ARG A 30 -3.74 -0.33 2.86
C ARG A 30 -4.52 0.67 2.01
N ILE A 31 -4.14 0.83 0.73
CA ILE A 31 -4.83 1.76 -0.18
C ILE A 31 -6.25 1.27 -0.44
N GLY A 32 -6.43 -0.01 -0.74
CA GLY A 32 -7.75 -0.61 -0.99
C GLY A 32 -8.71 -0.42 0.19
N LYS A 33 -8.26 -0.66 1.42
CA LYS A 33 -9.06 -0.41 2.63
C LYS A 33 -9.42 1.06 2.80
N ALA A 34 -8.48 1.98 2.52
CA ALA A 34 -8.75 3.41 2.60
C ALA A 34 -9.80 3.86 1.57
N MET A 35 -9.81 3.26 0.38
CA MET A 35 -10.73 3.61 -0.69
C MET A 35 -12.12 2.97 -0.55
N TYR A 36 -12.17 1.68 -0.20
CA TYR A 36 -13.37 0.85 -0.31
C TYR A 36 -13.82 0.24 1.03
N GLY A 37 -13.10 0.54 2.12
CA GLY A 37 -13.43 0.07 3.46
C GLY A 37 -13.29 -1.45 3.61
N ARG A 38 -14.22 -2.05 4.36
CA ARG A 38 -14.19 -3.48 4.71
C ARG A 38 -14.22 -4.41 3.50
N TRP A 39 -14.91 -4.01 2.42
CA TRP A 39 -15.20 -4.85 1.26
C TRP A 39 -14.24 -4.61 0.08
N TRP A 40 -13.00 -4.20 0.37
CA TRP A 40 -12.05 -3.71 -0.63
C TRP A 40 -11.53 -4.73 -1.65
N ILE A 41 -11.50 -6.03 -1.32
CA ILE A 41 -10.85 -7.05 -2.18
C ILE A 41 -11.51 -7.14 -3.56
N GLY A 42 -12.84 -7.11 -3.62
CA GLY A 42 -13.58 -7.20 -4.88
C GLY A 42 -13.31 -6.01 -5.80
N PRO A 43 -13.59 -4.76 -5.35
CA PRO A 43 -13.33 -3.56 -6.13
C PRO A 43 -11.87 -3.41 -6.56
N VAL A 44 -10.91 -3.73 -5.69
CA VAL A 44 -9.48 -3.69 -6.07
C VAL A 44 -9.13 -4.72 -7.14
N ALA A 45 -9.67 -5.94 -7.04
CA ALA A 45 -9.43 -6.95 -8.06
C ALA A 45 -9.98 -6.52 -9.42
N GLU A 46 -11.21 -6.00 -9.45
CA GLU A 46 -11.86 -5.47 -10.65
C GLU A 46 -11.07 -4.31 -11.26
N ASP A 47 -10.68 -3.33 -10.45
CA ASP A 47 -9.86 -2.17 -10.84
C ASP A 47 -8.52 -2.57 -11.49
N LEU A 48 -7.90 -3.63 -10.94
CA LEU A 48 -6.63 -4.15 -11.44
C LEU A 48 -6.79 -5.11 -12.62
N GLY A 49 -8.03 -5.50 -12.97
CA GLY A 49 -8.32 -6.48 -14.02
C GLY A 49 -7.97 -7.92 -13.63
N HIS A 50 -7.96 -8.24 -12.34
CA HIS A 50 -7.71 -9.57 -11.81
C HIS A 50 -8.97 -10.21 -11.22
N ASP A 51 -8.95 -11.52 -11.09
CA ASP A 51 -9.94 -12.24 -10.28
C ASP A 51 -9.69 -12.03 -8.77
N HIS A 52 -10.76 -11.97 -7.99
CA HIS A 52 -10.67 -11.73 -6.54
C HIS A 52 -9.86 -12.80 -5.77
N GLN A 53 -9.71 -14.02 -6.31
CA GLN A 53 -8.88 -15.08 -5.73
C GLN A 53 -7.40 -14.77 -5.90
N VAL A 54 -7.00 -14.06 -6.95
CA VAL A 54 -5.61 -13.63 -7.15
C VAL A 54 -5.18 -12.71 -6.00
N VAL A 55 -6.00 -11.71 -5.67
CA VAL A 55 -5.73 -10.80 -4.54
C VAL A 55 -5.71 -11.56 -3.21
N ARG A 56 -6.62 -12.53 -3.01
CA ARG A 56 -6.63 -13.39 -1.82
C ARG A 56 -5.38 -14.28 -1.72
N ARG A 57 -4.87 -14.77 -2.84
CA ARG A 57 -3.63 -15.57 -2.89
C ARG A 57 -2.42 -14.71 -2.52
N TRP A 58 -2.30 -13.50 -3.06
CA TRP A 58 -1.24 -12.57 -2.66
C TRP A 58 -1.24 -12.31 -1.15
N LEU A 59 -2.41 -12.10 -0.54
CA LEU A 59 -2.53 -11.89 0.91
C LEU A 59 -2.02 -13.10 1.70
N LYS A 60 -2.30 -14.32 1.21
CA LYS A 60 -1.78 -15.58 1.78
C LYS A 60 -0.30 -15.84 1.47
N GLY A 61 0.39 -14.93 0.78
CA GLY A 61 1.78 -15.10 0.34
C GLY A 61 1.94 -16.04 -0.86
N GLN A 62 0.84 -16.37 -1.53
CA GLN A 62 0.84 -17.22 -2.72
C GLN A 62 0.91 -16.34 -3.97
N GLY A 63 2.13 -16.10 -4.44
CA GLY A 63 2.41 -15.16 -5.52
C GLY A 63 2.51 -13.71 -5.03
N THR A 64 2.89 -12.82 -5.94
CA THR A 64 3.12 -11.40 -5.65
C THR A 64 2.39 -10.54 -6.68
N PRO A 65 1.89 -9.36 -6.28
CA PRO A 65 1.45 -8.35 -7.23
C PRO A 65 2.58 -7.99 -8.20
N SER A 66 2.24 -7.59 -9.41
CA SER A 66 3.22 -7.03 -10.32
C SER A 66 3.53 -5.57 -9.96
N GLN A 67 4.68 -5.04 -10.38
CA GLN A 67 5.00 -3.63 -10.19
C GLN A 67 3.93 -2.70 -10.78
N LYS A 68 3.32 -3.09 -11.91
CA LYS A 68 2.23 -2.36 -12.56
C LYS A 68 1.00 -2.26 -11.65
N ASP A 69 0.65 -3.32 -10.92
CA ASP A 69 -0.48 -3.32 -9.99
C ASP A 69 -0.24 -2.34 -8.83
N ILE A 70 0.99 -2.33 -8.31
CA ILE A 70 1.40 -1.43 -7.22
C ILE A 70 1.35 0.03 -7.68
N ASP A 71 1.95 0.33 -8.83
CA ASP A 71 2.01 1.70 -9.37
C ASP A 71 0.62 2.24 -9.69
N TRP A 72 -0.25 1.37 -10.23
CA TRP A 72 -1.64 1.69 -10.47
C TRP A 72 -2.37 2.02 -9.15
N MET A 73 -2.24 1.17 -8.13
CA MET A 73 -2.87 1.40 -6.82
C MET A 73 -2.39 2.70 -6.18
N ARG A 74 -1.09 2.98 -6.22
CA ARG A 74 -0.52 4.24 -5.73
C ARG A 74 -1.10 5.45 -6.46
N LEU A 75 -1.17 5.40 -7.80
CA LEU A 75 -1.74 6.47 -8.59
C LEU A 75 -3.22 6.70 -8.27
N ARG A 76 -3.99 5.62 -8.16
CA ARG A 76 -5.41 5.66 -7.84
C ARG A 76 -5.66 6.26 -6.46
N GLY A 77 -4.92 5.80 -5.45
CA GLY A 77 -4.99 6.33 -4.09
C GLY A 77 -4.68 7.84 -4.04
N ARG A 78 -3.62 8.29 -4.73
CA ARG A 78 -3.30 9.74 -4.83
C ARG A 78 -4.43 10.55 -5.47
N ARG A 79 -5.04 10.04 -6.54
CA ARG A 79 -6.16 10.74 -7.21
C ARG A 79 -7.37 10.87 -6.30
N MET A 80 -7.71 9.81 -5.55
CA MET A 80 -8.82 9.84 -4.61
C MET A 80 -8.56 10.81 -3.45
N ALA A 81 -7.35 10.79 -2.87
CA ALA A 81 -6.99 11.75 -1.83
C ALA A 81 -7.08 13.22 -2.31
N ALA A 82 -6.59 13.49 -3.53
CA ALA A 82 -6.71 14.82 -4.14
C ALA A 82 -8.16 15.22 -4.43
N GLN A 83 -9.03 14.27 -4.79
CA GLN A 83 -10.45 14.54 -4.99
C GLN A 83 -11.13 14.91 -3.66
N ILE A 84 -10.93 14.10 -2.62
CA ILE A 84 -11.51 14.35 -1.29
C ILE A 84 -11.03 15.69 -0.74
N SER A 85 -9.74 16.01 -0.89
CA SER A 85 -9.18 17.28 -0.42
C SER A 85 -9.89 18.48 -1.08
N ARG A 86 -10.09 18.43 -2.41
CA ARG A 86 -10.82 19.47 -3.15
C ARG A 86 -12.30 19.57 -2.76
N GLU A 87 -12.92 18.45 -2.40
CA GLU A 87 -14.32 18.42 -1.95
C GLU A 87 -14.47 19.00 -0.54
N CYS A 88 -13.50 18.78 0.35
CA CYS A 88 -13.49 19.34 1.70
C CYS A 88 -13.13 20.83 1.75
N GLU A 89 -12.45 21.37 0.74
CA GLU A 89 -12.10 22.79 0.63
C GLU A 89 -13.27 23.67 0.12
N ARG A 90 -14.39 23.07 -0.30
CA ARG A 90 -15.61 23.77 -0.76
C ARG A 90 -16.60 24.01 0.38
#